data_AF-A0A0C2FRE8-F1
#
_entry.id   AF-A0A0C2FRE8-F1
#
_cell.length_a   1.000
_cell.length_b   1.000
_cell.length_c   1.000
_cell.angle_alpha   90.00
_cell.angle_beta   90.00
_cell.angle_gamma   90.00
#
_symmetry.space_group_name_H-M   'P 1'
#
loop_
_entity.id
_entity.type
_entity.pdbx_description
1 polymer ?
#
loop_
_entity_poly.entity_id
_entity_poly.type
_entity_poly.pdbx_seq_one_letter_code
_entity_poly.pdbx_strand_id
1 'polypeptide(L)'
;MRSLVVCCSLLLAICIRCTVASYHERRLYEDLMRDYNNLERPVANHSKPVTVYLKVSLQQIIDVDEKNQIVYVNAWLDYIWYDYKLSWDMSEYGNITDVRFPAGRIWKPDVLLYNSVDANFDSTYQTNMVVYSDGKVHWVPPGIFKISCKINIEWFPFDEQQCKFKFGSWTYDGYKLDLQPAEKGIDVSEYLPNGEWALPWFNLIMPCILTTLMTLLGFTLPPDAGEKITLRIFFSCCMIVVTASTVFTVYVLNLHYRTPETHEMSATMRSILLYWLPWLLRMKRPGVKLTYASLPSLFNSKLKSHSESLIRNIKENESSTSRSVLSLQLLNSI
;
A
#
# COMPACT_ATOMS: atom_id res chain seq x y z
N MET A 1 29.85 1.84 -53.21
CA MET A 1 30.10 1.77 -51.75
C MET A 1 30.71 3.05 -51.17
N ARG A 2 31.79 3.61 -51.72
CA ARG A 2 32.44 4.82 -51.16
C ARG A 2 31.54 6.07 -51.12
N SER A 3 30.75 6.35 -52.16
CA SER A 3 29.85 7.53 -52.16
C SER A 3 28.69 7.42 -51.17
N LEU A 4 28.25 6.20 -50.84
CA LEU A 4 27.16 5.98 -49.88
C LEU A 4 27.64 6.25 -48.44
N VAL A 5 28.88 5.87 -48.12
CA VAL A 5 29.50 6.11 -46.80
C VAL A 5 29.73 7.60 -46.58
N VAL A 6 30.21 8.33 -47.59
CA VAL A 6 30.43 9.78 -47.51
C VAL A 6 29.11 10.52 -47.30
N CYS A 7 28.06 10.17 -48.05
CA CYS A 7 26.73 10.77 -47.89
C CYS A 7 26.13 10.47 -46.51
N CYS A 8 26.26 9.23 -46.02
CA CYS A 8 25.78 8.85 -44.70
C CYS A 8 26.55 9.56 -43.58
N SER A 9 27.88 9.76 -43.73
CA SER A 9 28.70 10.51 -42.75
C SER A 9 28.40 12.02 -42.73
N LEU A 10 28.08 12.62 -43.88
CA LEU A 10 27.63 14.01 -43.98
C LEU A 10 26.25 14.20 -43.36
N LEU A 11 25.31 13.28 -43.62
CA LEU A 11 24.00 13.27 -42.97
C LEU A 11 24.11 13.09 -41.45
N LEU A 12 25.00 12.21 -40.97
CA LEU A 12 25.26 12.04 -39.54
C LEU A 12 25.84 13.33 -38.92
N ALA A 13 26.79 13.99 -39.59
CA ALA A 13 27.39 15.24 -39.12
C ALA A 13 26.40 16.42 -39.11
N ILE A 14 25.46 16.46 -40.06
CA ILE A 14 24.36 17.43 -40.09
C ILE A 14 23.37 17.14 -38.96
N CYS A 15 23.00 15.88 -38.72
CA CYS A 15 22.14 15.48 -37.61
C CYS A 15 22.75 15.79 -36.23
N ILE A 16 24.07 15.65 -36.07
CA ILE A 16 24.77 15.99 -34.81
C ILE A 16 24.69 17.50 -34.52
N ARG A 17 24.78 18.35 -35.55
CA ARG A 17 24.63 19.82 -35.39
C ARG A 17 23.19 20.29 -35.17
N CYS A 18 22.20 19.44 -35.40
CA CYS A 18 20.78 19.73 -35.14
C CYS A 18 20.32 19.33 -33.73
N THR A 19 21.23 18.92 -32.83
CA THR A 19 20.90 18.73 -31.41
C THR A 19 20.82 20.10 -30.71
N VAL A 20 19.72 20.82 -30.95
CA VAL A 20 19.39 22.04 -30.21
C VAL A 20 18.99 21.64 -28.80
N ALA A 21 19.96 21.60 -27.89
CA ALA A 21 19.67 21.53 -26.46
C ALA A 21 18.95 22.82 -26.03
N SER A 22 18.02 22.73 -25.07
CA SER A 22 17.27 23.88 -24.54
C SER A 22 18.23 24.91 -23.90
N TYR A 23 18.69 25.86 -24.71
CA TYR A 23 19.62 26.91 -24.28
C TYR A 23 18.97 27.85 -23.26
N HIS A 24 17.69 28.19 -23.48
CA HIS A 24 16.96 29.13 -22.66
C HIS A 24 16.71 28.62 -21.24
N GLU A 25 16.33 27.36 -21.08
CA GLU A 25 16.06 26.78 -19.75
C GLU A 25 17.34 26.66 -18.93
N ARG A 26 18.43 26.19 -19.54
CA ARG A 26 19.74 26.15 -18.88
C ARG A 26 20.19 27.53 -18.41
N ARG A 27 20.10 28.53 -19.30
CA ARG A 27 20.45 29.91 -18.97
C ARG A 27 19.58 30.45 -17.83
N LEU A 28 18.28 30.18 -17.86
CA LEU A 28 17.35 30.58 -16.79
C LEU A 28 17.78 30.00 -15.43
N TYR A 29 18.13 28.70 -15.35
CA TYR A 29 18.64 28.12 -14.11
C TYR A 29 19.92 28.78 -13.63
N GLU A 30 20.86 29.08 -14.53
CA GLU A 30 22.13 29.75 -14.19
C GLU A 30 21.87 31.18 -13.68
N ASP A 31 20.96 31.92 -14.31
CA ASP A 31 20.60 33.30 -13.94
C ASP A 31 19.83 33.35 -12.60
N LEU A 32 18.84 32.46 -12.39
CA LEU A 32 18.06 32.39 -11.14
C LEU A 32 18.92 32.00 -9.93
N MET A 33 19.90 31.10 -10.11
CA MET A 33 20.68 30.56 -8.99
C MET A 33 21.95 31.36 -8.68
N ARG A 34 22.29 32.37 -9.47
CA ARG A 34 23.57 33.10 -9.37
C ARG A 34 23.83 33.75 -8.01
N ASP A 35 22.78 34.27 -7.37
CA ASP A 35 22.83 34.95 -6.05
C ASP A 35 21.70 34.46 -5.11
N TYR A 36 21.28 33.21 -5.31
CA TYR A 36 20.21 32.63 -4.50
C TYR A 36 20.79 31.91 -3.28
N ASN A 37 20.40 32.35 -2.09
CA ASN A 37 20.73 31.68 -0.84
C ASN A 37 19.49 31.00 -0.27
N ASN A 38 19.48 29.67 -0.22
CA ASN A 38 18.35 28.88 0.27
C ASN A 38 18.12 28.97 1.79
N LEU A 39 19.04 29.58 2.54
CA LEU A 39 18.89 29.83 3.98
C LEU A 39 18.10 31.13 4.26
N GLU A 40 18.01 32.02 3.27
CA GLU A 40 17.30 33.28 3.39
C GLU A 40 15.80 33.08 3.14
N ARG A 41 14.95 33.62 4.02
CA ARG A 41 13.52 33.66 3.77
C ARG A 41 13.22 34.55 2.55
N PRO A 42 12.34 34.15 1.63
CA PRO A 42 12.08 34.89 0.40
C PRO A 42 11.16 36.10 0.63
N VAL A 43 11.63 37.10 1.38
CA VAL A 43 10.93 38.36 1.64
C VAL A 43 11.78 39.55 1.21
N ALA A 44 11.20 40.47 0.44
CA ALA A 44 11.87 41.71 0.07
C ALA A 44 12.14 42.63 1.28
N ASN A 45 11.32 42.52 2.33
CA ASN A 45 11.48 43.24 3.58
C ASN A 45 11.49 42.26 4.75
N HIS A 46 12.58 42.26 5.52
CA HIS A 46 12.80 41.34 6.65
C HIS A 46 11.71 41.42 7.74
N SER A 47 11.03 42.56 7.86
CA SER A 47 9.98 42.81 8.84
C SER A 47 8.64 42.15 8.49
N LYS A 48 8.49 41.64 7.25
CA LYS A 48 7.28 40.95 6.81
C LYS A 48 7.41 39.42 7.00
N PRO A 49 6.29 38.73 7.31
CA PRO A 49 6.24 37.28 7.26
C PRO A 49 6.24 36.77 5.82
N VAL A 50 6.72 35.54 5.63
CA VAL A 50 6.40 34.76 4.43
C VAL A 50 5.03 34.12 4.68
N THR A 51 4.08 34.36 3.79
CA THR A 51 2.79 33.66 3.81
C THR A 51 2.92 32.34 3.06
N VAL A 52 2.67 31.23 3.75
CA VAL A 52 2.68 29.88 3.18
C VAL A 52 1.26 29.33 3.27
N TYR A 53 0.68 29.02 2.11
CA TYR A 53 -0.61 28.36 2.02
C TYR A 53 -0.41 26.85 2.10
N LEU A 54 -1.05 26.22 3.08
CA LEU A 54 -1.04 24.78 3.25
C LEU A 54 -2.42 24.22 2.94
N LYS A 55 -2.45 23.23 2.06
CA LYS A 55 -3.61 22.40 1.75
C LYS A 55 -3.27 20.95 2.06
N VAL A 56 -4.21 20.21 2.63
CA VAL A 56 -4.02 18.79 2.96
C VAL A 56 -4.97 17.99 2.08
N SER A 57 -4.41 17.13 1.22
CA SER A 57 -5.18 16.23 0.37
C SER A 57 -5.15 14.83 0.96
N LEU A 58 -6.29 14.36 1.49
CA LEU A 58 -6.39 13.06 2.14
C LEU A 58 -6.57 11.97 1.08
N GLN A 59 -5.62 11.02 1.02
CA GLN A 59 -5.69 9.90 0.06
C GLN A 59 -6.41 8.71 0.68
N GLN A 60 -5.97 8.28 1.87
CA GLN A 60 -6.51 7.10 2.54
C GLN A 60 -6.22 7.15 4.03
N ILE A 61 -7.16 6.65 4.85
CA ILE A 61 -6.87 6.26 6.23
C ILE A 61 -6.31 4.83 6.16
N ILE A 62 -5.06 4.59 6.55
CA ILE A 62 -4.46 3.26 6.41
C ILE A 62 -4.98 2.34 7.53
N ASP A 63 -4.92 2.83 8.77
CA ASP A 63 -5.21 2.05 9.96
C ASP A 63 -5.51 2.97 11.15
N VAL A 64 -6.31 2.48 12.10
CA VAL A 64 -6.66 3.16 13.36
C VAL A 64 -6.37 2.17 14.48
N ASP A 65 -5.35 2.45 15.29
CA ASP A 65 -4.99 1.64 16.44
C ASP A 65 -5.62 2.25 17.70
N GLU A 66 -6.78 1.73 18.10
CA GLU A 66 -7.53 2.23 19.26
C GLU A 66 -6.81 1.96 20.58
N LYS A 67 -6.02 0.88 20.64
CA LYS A 67 -5.28 0.49 21.84
C LYS A 67 -4.12 1.45 22.11
N ASN A 68 -3.35 1.78 21.08
CA ASN A 68 -2.20 2.67 21.19
C ASN A 68 -2.55 4.14 20.93
N GLN A 69 -3.80 4.44 20.54
CA GLN A 69 -4.29 5.80 20.26
C GLN A 69 -3.55 6.48 19.10
N ILE A 70 -3.32 5.71 18.02
CA ILE A 70 -2.55 6.15 16.84
C ILE A 70 -3.41 5.97 15.58
N VAL A 71 -3.36 6.95 14.69
CA VAL A 71 -3.98 6.84 13.35
C VAL A 71 -2.91 6.97 12.28
N TYR A 72 -2.94 6.06 11.32
CA TYR A 72 -2.07 6.03 10.15
C TYR A 72 -2.82 6.59 8.95
N VAL A 73 -2.27 7.62 8.32
CA VAL A 73 -2.95 8.32 7.22
C VAL A 73 -1.98 8.54 6.07
N ASN A 74 -2.40 8.20 4.86
CA ASN A 74 -1.73 8.60 3.62
C ASN A 74 -2.32 9.93 3.15
N ALA A 75 -1.51 10.97 3.06
CA ALA A 75 -1.95 12.28 2.59
C ALA A 75 -0.83 13.00 1.82
N TRP A 76 -1.24 13.92 0.95
CA TRP A 76 -0.32 14.84 0.28
C TRP A 76 -0.45 16.21 0.92
N LEU A 77 0.69 16.83 1.23
CA LEU A 77 0.73 18.21 1.69
C LEU A 77 1.01 19.09 0.49
N ASP A 78 0.16 20.06 0.25
CA ASP A 78 0.27 20.99 -0.86
C ASP A 78 0.62 22.37 -0.30
N TYR A 79 1.86 22.78 -0.57
CA TYR A 79 2.43 24.06 -0.14
C TYR A 79 2.49 25.03 -1.31
N ILE A 80 1.97 26.23 -1.10
CA ILE A 80 2.09 27.34 -2.05
C ILE A 80 2.65 28.57 -1.33
N TRP A 81 3.72 29.14 -1.87
CA TRP A 81 4.26 30.43 -1.43
C TRP A 81 4.80 31.22 -2.62
N TYR A 82 5.20 32.47 -2.37
CA TYR A 82 5.79 33.33 -3.39
C TYR A 82 7.23 33.66 -3.02
N ASP A 83 8.12 33.56 -4.01
CA ASP A 83 9.52 33.96 -3.90
C ASP A 83 9.84 35.02 -4.95
N TYR A 84 10.17 36.21 -4.48
CA TYR A 84 10.44 37.35 -5.35
C TYR A 84 11.74 37.19 -6.16
N LYS A 85 12.73 36.41 -5.67
CA LYS A 85 14.00 36.17 -6.36
C LYS A 85 13.87 35.14 -7.49
N LEU A 86 12.79 34.35 -7.47
CA LEU A 86 12.54 33.31 -8.46
C LEU A 86 11.51 33.72 -9.52
N SER A 87 11.42 35.02 -9.82
CA SER A 87 10.57 35.57 -10.89
C SER A 87 11.40 35.93 -12.12
N TRP A 88 10.83 35.72 -13.32
CA TRP A 88 11.50 36.05 -14.59
C TRP A 88 10.48 36.48 -15.64
N ASP A 89 10.95 37.25 -16.64
CA ASP A 89 10.12 37.56 -17.81
C ASP A 89 10.15 36.39 -18.81
N MET A 90 8.97 35.86 -19.13
CA MET A 90 8.79 34.77 -20.09
C MET A 90 9.37 35.12 -21.47
N SER A 91 9.31 36.39 -21.87
CA SER A 91 9.72 36.83 -23.21
C SER A 91 11.24 36.66 -23.46
N GLU A 92 12.07 36.76 -22.41
CA GLU A 92 13.53 36.68 -22.50
C GLU A 92 14.05 35.23 -22.57
N TYR A 93 13.30 34.29 -21.99
CA TYR A 93 13.70 32.89 -21.84
C TYR A 93 12.89 31.94 -22.72
N GLY A 94 12.38 32.42 -23.86
CA GLY A 94 11.69 31.56 -24.83
C GLY A 94 10.31 31.07 -24.36
N ASN A 95 9.57 31.92 -23.63
CA ASN A 95 8.24 31.67 -23.10
C ASN A 95 8.14 30.49 -22.12
N ILE A 96 9.19 30.25 -21.33
CA ILE A 96 9.17 29.25 -20.26
C ILE A 96 8.25 29.74 -19.12
N THR A 97 7.20 28.97 -18.84
CA THR A 97 6.20 29.28 -17.81
C THR A 97 6.59 28.79 -16.41
N ASP A 98 7.25 27.64 -16.36
CA ASP A 98 7.58 26.94 -15.12
C ASP A 98 8.89 26.15 -15.25
N VAL A 99 9.58 26.00 -14.11
CA VAL A 99 10.80 25.23 -13.97
C VAL A 99 10.74 24.37 -12.70
N ARG A 100 11.59 23.33 -12.60
CA ARG A 100 11.54 22.33 -11.52
C ARG A 100 12.85 22.32 -10.74
N PHE A 101 12.77 22.55 -9.44
CA PHE A 101 13.93 22.47 -8.55
C PHE A 101 13.85 21.25 -7.65
N PRO A 102 14.94 20.49 -7.46
CA PRO A 102 14.97 19.44 -6.44
C PRO A 102 14.89 20.06 -5.04
N ALA A 103 14.30 19.31 -4.10
CA ALA A 103 14.20 19.74 -2.71
C ALA A 103 15.58 20.10 -2.14
N GLY A 104 15.66 21.23 -1.43
CA GLY A 104 16.88 21.71 -0.78
C GLY A 104 17.75 22.63 -1.64
N ARG A 105 17.50 22.77 -2.96
CA ARG A 105 18.19 23.80 -3.75
C ARG A 105 17.64 25.20 -3.54
N ILE A 106 16.33 25.31 -3.33
CA ILE A 106 15.66 26.57 -3.02
C ILE A 106 15.16 26.56 -1.58
N TRP A 107 14.81 27.74 -1.05
CA TRP A 107 14.26 27.85 0.30
C TRP A 107 12.96 27.05 0.40
N LYS A 108 12.78 26.32 1.50
CA LYS A 108 11.55 25.60 1.82
C LYS A 108 11.14 25.87 3.26
N PRO A 109 9.84 25.96 3.57
CA PRO A 109 9.39 26.12 4.93
C PRO A 109 9.62 24.84 5.74
N ASP A 110 9.83 24.99 7.04
CA ASP A 110 10.09 23.93 8.01
C ASP A 110 8.81 23.52 8.77
N VAL A 111 7.75 23.27 8.00
CA VAL A 111 6.45 22.86 8.57
C VAL A 111 6.51 21.39 8.95
N LEU A 112 6.32 21.11 10.24
CA LEU A 112 6.32 19.76 10.80
C LEU A 112 4.99 19.47 11.50
N LEU A 113 4.73 18.18 11.72
CA LEU A 113 3.56 17.67 12.41
C LEU A 113 3.86 17.50 13.90
N TYR A 114 3.25 18.31 14.76
CA TYR A 114 3.53 18.33 16.21
C TYR A 114 3.00 17.13 16.96
N ASN A 115 1.89 16.55 16.50
CA ASN A 115 1.32 15.35 17.10
C ASN A 115 1.71 14.08 16.35
N SER A 116 2.90 14.07 15.72
CA SER A 116 3.48 12.87 15.12
C SER A 116 4.00 11.90 16.19
N VAL A 117 3.78 10.61 15.99
CA VAL A 117 4.31 9.51 16.82
C VAL A 117 5.46 8.78 16.11
N ASP A 118 5.77 9.16 14.86
CA ASP A 118 6.85 8.54 14.11
C ASP A 118 8.23 8.96 14.63
N ALA A 119 9.21 8.06 14.54
CA ALA A 119 10.60 8.34 14.90
C ALA A 119 11.23 9.37 13.94
N ASN A 120 10.79 9.36 12.68
CA ASN A 120 11.14 10.36 11.68
C ASN A 120 10.07 11.46 11.65
N PHE A 121 10.34 12.58 12.32
CA PHE A 121 9.43 13.73 12.36
C PHE A 121 9.13 14.33 10.99
N ASP A 122 10.05 14.21 10.02
CA ASP A 122 9.78 14.47 8.60
C ASP A 122 9.35 13.16 7.92
N SER A 123 8.04 12.94 7.88
CA SER A 123 7.43 11.74 7.27
C SER A 123 7.15 11.91 5.77
N THR A 124 7.67 12.97 5.14
CA THR A 124 7.36 13.32 3.75
C THR A 124 8.46 12.89 2.78
N TYR A 125 8.08 12.50 1.57
CA TYR A 125 9.02 12.20 0.51
C TYR A 125 9.47 13.49 -0.19
N GLN A 126 10.78 13.67 -0.37
CA GLN A 126 11.35 14.86 -1.00
C GLN A 126 11.08 14.85 -2.52
N THR A 127 10.02 15.54 -2.93
CA THR A 127 9.67 15.77 -4.34
C THR A 127 10.30 17.05 -4.88
N ASN A 128 10.34 17.16 -6.21
CA ASN A 128 10.74 18.40 -6.87
C ASN A 128 9.65 19.47 -6.71
N MET A 129 10.07 20.71 -6.55
CA MET A 129 9.24 21.90 -6.45
C MET A 129 9.04 22.49 -7.85
N VAL A 130 7.84 22.93 -8.15
CA VAL A 130 7.52 23.64 -9.40
C VAL A 130 7.50 25.13 -9.11
N VAL A 131 8.31 25.89 -9.83
CA VAL A 131 8.37 27.34 -9.71
C VAL A 131 7.81 27.93 -10.99
N TYR A 132 6.88 28.86 -10.87
CA TYR A 132 6.27 29.57 -11.97
C TYR A 132 6.96 30.94 -12.19
N SER A 133 6.84 31.46 -13.41
CA SER A 133 7.42 32.76 -13.82
C SER A 133 7.00 33.96 -12.96
N ASP A 134 5.82 33.90 -12.33
CA ASP A 134 5.31 34.89 -11.38
C ASP A 134 5.99 34.84 -10.00
N GLY A 135 6.94 33.92 -9.80
CA GLY A 135 7.60 33.66 -8.52
C GLY A 135 6.77 32.77 -7.58
N LYS A 136 5.63 32.22 -8.03
CA LYS A 136 4.86 31.26 -7.24
C LYS A 136 5.59 29.93 -7.20
N VAL A 137 5.81 29.40 -6.00
CA VAL A 137 6.39 28.08 -5.77
C VAL A 137 5.29 27.14 -5.29
N HIS A 138 5.18 25.99 -5.96
CA HIS A 138 4.25 24.92 -5.65
C HIS A 138 5.00 23.65 -5.31
N TRP A 139 4.74 23.09 -4.13
CA TRP A 139 5.44 21.90 -3.64
C TRP A 139 4.45 20.92 -3.01
N VAL A 140 4.41 19.70 -3.57
CA VAL A 140 3.49 18.65 -3.13
C VAL A 140 4.26 17.38 -2.76
N PRO A 141 4.78 17.26 -1.52
CA PRO A 141 5.36 16.02 -1.05
C PRO A 141 4.27 15.04 -0.53
N PRO A 142 4.27 13.77 -0.97
CA PRO A 142 3.44 12.73 -0.39
C PRO A 142 4.05 12.21 0.92
N GLY A 143 3.23 11.81 1.87
CA GLY A 143 3.70 11.29 3.15
C GLY A 143 2.71 10.34 3.82
N ILE A 144 3.25 9.45 4.65
CA ILE A 144 2.46 8.63 5.56
C ILE A 144 2.59 9.23 6.96
N PHE A 145 1.50 9.78 7.47
CA PHE A 145 1.45 10.46 8.75
C PHE A 145 0.93 9.53 9.84
N LYS A 146 1.69 9.42 10.93
CA LYS A 146 1.31 8.68 12.13
C LYS A 146 0.98 9.67 13.24
N ILE A 147 -0.30 9.94 13.47
CA ILE A 147 -0.74 10.94 14.45
C ILE A 147 -1.21 10.29 15.75
N SER A 148 -0.88 10.91 16.87
CA SER A 148 -1.53 10.60 18.15
C SER A 148 -2.94 11.20 18.16
N CYS A 149 -3.95 10.38 18.42
CA CYS A 149 -5.34 10.80 18.51
C CYS A 149 -6.04 10.11 19.68
N LYS A 150 -6.68 10.88 20.57
CA LYS A 150 -7.43 10.32 21.68
C LYS A 150 -8.72 9.71 21.16
N ILE A 151 -8.87 8.40 21.34
CA ILE A 151 -10.02 7.62 20.89
C ILE A 151 -10.95 7.38 22.09
N ASN A 152 -12.25 7.68 21.93
CA ASN A 152 -13.26 7.45 22.97
C ASN A 152 -14.12 6.22 22.61
N ILE A 153 -13.99 5.14 23.38
CA ILE A 153 -14.67 3.85 23.14
C ILE A 153 -16.01 3.70 23.89
N GLU A 154 -16.60 4.78 24.38
CA GLU A 154 -17.84 4.74 25.17
C GLU A 154 -19.02 4.11 24.40
N TRP A 155 -19.08 4.30 23.08
CA TRP A 155 -20.21 3.89 22.23
C TRP A 155 -19.85 2.84 21.17
N PHE A 156 -18.78 2.08 21.39
CA PHE A 156 -18.31 1.06 20.46
C PHE A 156 -19.42 0.04 20.10
N PRO A 157 -19.66 -0.30 18.81
CA PRO A 157 -18.96 0.09 17.58
C PRO A 157 -19.62 1.25 16.79
N PHE A 158 -20.49 2.05 17.43
CA PHE A 158 -21.21 3.17 16.82
C PHE A 158 -20.66 4.53 17.23
N ASP A 159 -19.38 4.56 17.58
CA ASP A 159 -18.65 5.72 18.05
C ASP A 159 -18.17 6.61 16.90
N GLU A 160 -18.11 7.91 17.16
CA GLU A 160 -17.50 8.89 16.26
C GLU A 160 -16.16 9.36 16.83
N GLN A 161 -15.13 9.39 15.98
CA GLN A 161 -13.78 9.81 16.37
C GLN A 161 -13.36 11.10 15.65
N GLN A 162 -12.78 12.04 16.40
CA GLN A 162 -12.29 13.32 15.85
C GLN A 162 -10.78 13.46 16.05
N CYS A 163 -10.02 13.18 15.00
CA CYS A 163 -8.57 13.33 14.98
C CYS A 163 -8.15 14.60 14.26
N LYS A 164 -7.20 15.35 14.84
CA LYS A 164 -6.73 16.63 14.31
C LYS A 164 -5.26 16.55 13.92
N PHE A 165 -4.91 17.02 12.73
CA PHE A 165 -3.53 17.28 12.35
C PHE A 165 -3.08 18.63 12.91
N LYS A 166 -1.89 18.68 13.53
CA LYS A 166 -1.31 19.91 14.05
C LYS A 166 -0.02 20.22 13.31
N PHE A 167 -0.12 21.00 12.23
CA PHE A 167 1.03 21.49 11.47
C PHE A 167 1.52 22.82 12.04
N GLY A 168 2.83 23.02 12.07
CA GLY A 168 3.45 24.27 12.50
C GLY A 168 4.91 24.37 12.05
N SER A 169 5.42 25.59 11.93
CA SER A 169 6.84 25.83 11.69
C SER A 169 7.63 25.50 12.95
N TRP A 170 8.76 24.81 12.80
CA TRP A 170 9.60 24.42 13.93
C TRP A 170 10.47 25.57 14.46
N THR A 171 11.03 26.39 13.56
CA THR A 171 12.01 27.43 13.89
C THR A 171 11.47 28.86 13.77
N TYR A 172 10.46 29.10 12.93
CA TYR A 172 9.90 30.42 12.74
C TYR A 172 8.67 30.67 13.62
N ASP A 173 8.58 31.90 14.13
CA ASP A 173 7.38 32.42 14.77
C ASP A 173 6.35 32.90 13.72
N GLY A 174 5.12 33.18 14.18
CA GLY A 174 4.05 33.69 13.32
C GLY A 174 4.30 35.08 12.72
N TYR A 175 5.29 35.83 13.20
CA TYR A 175 5.67 37.13 12.62
C TYR A 175 6.64 36.98 11.45
N LYS A 176 7.32 35.83 11.34
CA LYS A 176 8.26 35.51 10.26
C LYS A 176 7.69 34.55 9.24
N LEU A 177 6.83 33.62 9.66
CA LEU A 177 6.18 32.65 8.80
C LEU A 177 4.72 32.54 9.21
N ASP A 178 3.85 32.96 8.29
CA ASP A 178 2.40 32.93 8.47
C ASP A 178 1.83 31.74 7.70
N LEU A 179 1.37 30.72 8.42
CA LEU A 179 0.73 29.54 7.85
C LEU A 179 -0.77 29.78 7.71
N GLN A 180 -1.24 29.84 6.46
CA GLN A 180 -2.64 30.00 6.15
C GLN A 180 -3.19 28.74 5.47
N PRO A 181 -4.43 28.32 5.75
CA PRO A 181 -5.06 27.27 4.97
C PRO A 181 -5.34 27.78 3.55
N ALA A 182 -5.03 26.98 2.53
CA ALA A 182 -5.42 27.33 1.16
C ALA A 182 -6.96 27.32 1.00
N GLU A 183 -7.49 28.02 0.01
CA GLU A 183 -8.94 28.03 -0.27
C GLU A 183 -9.46 26.59 -0.45
N LYS A 184 -10.55 26.25 0.27
CA LYS A 184 -11.14 24.90 0.45
C LYS A 184 -10.45 23.95 1.43
N GLY A 185 -9.38 24.35 2.13
CA GLY A 185 -8.87 23.65 3.32
C GLY A 185 -8.38 22.22 3.07
N ILE A 186 -9.21 21.23 3.40
CA ILE A 186 -8.91 19.79 3.22
C ILE A 186 -9.60 19.31 1.94
N ASP A 187 -8.83 18.76 1.02
CA ASP A 187 -9.35 18.19 -0.21
C ASP A 187 -9.50 16.67 -0.07
N VAL A 188 -10.75 16.21 -0.22
CA VAL A 188 -11.16 14.80 -0.08
C VAL A 188 -11.56 14.24 -1.45
N SER A 189 -11.34 14.98 -2.54
CA SER A 189 -11.73 14.54 -3.89
C SER A 189 -11.02 13.26 -4.35
N GLU A 190 -9.79 13.03 -3.87
CA GLU A 190 -8.97 11.86 -4.18
C GLU A 190 -9.07 10.76 -3.11
N TYR A 191 -9.97 10.91 -2.13
CA TYR A 191 -10.08 9.95 -1.03
C TYR A 191 -10.61 8.60 -1.51
N LEU A 192 -9.80 7.56 -1.29
CA LEU A 192 -10.19 6.17 -1.46
C LEU A 192 -10.88 5.69 -0.17
N PRO A 193 -12.19 5.39 -0.21
CA PRO A 193 -12.88 4.90 0.97
C PRO A 193 -12.37 3.50 1.34
N ASN A 194 -12.08 3.31 2.63
CA ASN A 194 -11.66 2.02 3.15
C ASN A 194 -12.79 0.99 3.17
N GLY A 195 -12.51 -0.24 2.73
CA GLY A 195 -13.46 -1.36 2.72
C GLY A 195 -13.68 -2.07 4.07
N GLU A 196 -13.03 -1.60 5.14
CA GLU A 196 -13.16 -2.16 6.49
C GLU A 196 -14.46 -1.74 7.19
N TRP A 197 -15.05 -0.62 6.77
CA TRP A 197 -16.36 -0.14 7.23
C TRP A 197 -17.50 -0.76 6.41
N ALA A 198 -17.58 -2.08 6.38
CA ALA A 198 -18.73 -2.80 5.86
C ALA A 198 -19.65 -3.20 7.03
N LEU A 199 -20.79 -2.52 7.13
CA LEU A 199 -21.78 -2.64 8.19
C LEU A 199 -22.04 -4.12 8.61
N PRO A 200 -21.70 -4.52 9.85
CA PRO A 200 -22.05 -5.85 10.38
C PRO A 200 -23.56 -6.05 10.50
N TRP A 201 -24.35 -4.98 10.33
CA TRP A 201 -25.81 -5.00 10.45
C TRP A 201 -26.47 -6.04 9.55
N PHE A 202 -26.00 -6.21 8.31
CA PHE A 202 -26.57 -7.21 7.38
C PHE A 202 -26.19 -8.65 7.74
N ASN A 203 -24.97 -8.88 8.25
CA ASN A 203 -24.46 -10.24 8.45
C ASN A 203 -24.73 -10.79 9.87
N LEU A 204 -24.80 -9.93 10.88
CA LEU A 204 -24.90 -10.35 12.29
C LEU A 204 -26.27 -10.03 12.90
N ILE A 205 -26.77 -8.82 12.68
CA ILE A 205 -27.96 -8.30 13.38
C ILE A 205 -29.25 -8.78 12.71
N MET A 206 -29.33 -8.72 11.37
CA MET A 206 -30.51 -9.18 10.62
C MET A 206 -30.88 -10.64 10.89
N PRO A 207 -29.95 -11.61 10.93
CA PRO A 207 -30.27 -12.99 11.30
C PRO A 207 -30.74 -13.13 12.75
N CYS A 208 -30.16 -12.39 13.70
CA CYS A 208 -30.55 -12.43 15.12
C CYS A 208 -31.94 -11.82 15.40
N ILE A 209 -32.33 -10.77 14.66
CA ILE A 209 -33.68 -10.20 14.76
C ILE A 209 -34.70 -11.14 14.11
N LEU A 210 -34.34 -11.74 12.97
CA LEU A 210 -35.21 -12.69 12.28
C LEU A 210 -35.43 -13.96 13.11
N THR A 211 -34.41 -14.49 13.79
CA THR A 211 -34.56 -15.66 14.69
C THR A 211 -35.49 -15.38 15.85
N THR A 212 -35.28 -14.25 16.54
CA THR A 212 -36.07 -13.90 17.73
C THR A 212 -37.53 -13.66 17.37
N LEU A 213 -37.80 -12.95 16.27
CA LEU A 213 -39.16 -12.74 15.76
C LEU A 213 -39.85 -14.05 15.34
N MET A 214 -39.13 -14.95 14.65
CA MET A 214 -39.68 -16.25 14.25
C MET A 214 -39.95 -17.18 15.44
N THR A 215 -39.11 -17.14 16.48
CA THR A 215 -39.37 -17.91 17.72
C THR A 215 -40.62 -17.41 18.45
N LEU A 216 -40.85 -16.09 18.49
CA LEU A 216 -42.04 -15.49 19.10
C LEU A 216 -43.33 -15.86 18.35
N LEU A 217 -43.32 -15.84 17.02
CA LEU A 217 -44.46 -16.27 16.19
C LEU A 217 -44.81 -17.76 16.39
N GLY A 218 -43.82 -18.60 16.71
CA GLY A 218 -44.04 -20.00 17.09
C GLY A 218 -44.83 -20.17 18.40
N PHE A 219 -44.80 -19.19 19.30
CA PHE A 219 -45.57 -19.21 20.55
C PHE A 219 -47.00 -18.68 20.38
N THR A 220 -47.26 -17.82 19.40
CA THR A 220 -48.59 -17.20 19.18
C THR A 220 -49.59 -18.08 18.44
N LEU A 221 -49.15 -19.22 17.87
CA LEU A 221 -50.03 -20.16 17.14
C LEU A 221 -50.72 -21.14 18.11
N PRO A 222 -52.04 -21.40 17.97
CA PRO A 222 -52.80 -22.27 18.87
C PRO A 222 -52.27 -23.72 18.87
N PRO A 223 -52.32 -24.42 20.02
CA PRO A 223 -51.71 -25.75 20.21
C PRO A 223 -52.37 -26.90 19.45
N ASP A 224 -53.58 -26.69 18.90
CA ASP A 224 -54.36 -27.73 18.20
C ASP A 224 -54.07 -27.83 16.70
N ALA A 225 -53.17 -26.98 16.16
CA ALA A 225 -52.73 -27.06 14.77
C ALA A 225 -51.51 -27.98 14.64
N GLY A 226 -51.67 -29.17 14.06
CA GLY A 226 -50.55 -30.07 13.71
C GLY A 226 -49.49 -29.42 12.83
N GLU A 227 -49.85 -28.36 12.10
CA GLU A 227 -48.94 -27.53 11.29
C GLU A 227 -47.91 -26.74 12.12
N LYS A 228 -48.18 -26.48 13.42
CA LYS A 228 -47.28 -25.74 14.31
C LYS A 228 -45.94 -26.45 14.53
N ILE A 229 -45.97 -27.77 14.62
CA ILE A 229 -44.76 -28.59 14.84
C ILE A 229 -43.91 -28.62 13.56
N THR A 230 -44.54 -28.83 12.40
CA THR A 230 -43.85 -28.85 11.11
C THR A 230 -43.23 -27.50 10.77
N LEU A 231 -43.95 -26.40 11.01
CA LEU A 231 -43.47 -25.04 10.76
C LEU A 231 -42.30 -24.68 11.70
N ARG A 232 -42.38 -25.06 12.98
CA ARG A 232 -41.27 -24.88 13.93
C ARG A 232 -40.03 -25.70 13.56
N ILE A 233 -40.19 -26.94 13.12
CA ILE A 233 -39.07 -27.78 12.66
C ILE A 233 -38.46 -27.20 11.38
N PHE A 234 -39.29 -26.78 10.43
CA PHE A 234 -38.85 -26.15 9.18
C PHE A 234 -37.99 -24.91 9.45
N PHE A 235 -38.48 -23.97 10.27
CA PHE A 235 -37.73 -22.77 10.64
C PHE A 235 -36.49 -23.08 11.47
N SER A 236 -36.54 -24.08 12.37
CA SER A 236 -35.35 -24.51 13.12
C SER A 236 -34.26 -25.07 12.20
N CYS A 237 -34.64 -25.86 11.19
CA CYS A 237 -33.71 -26.37 10.19
C CYS A 237 -33.14 -25.24 9.33
N CYS A 238 -33.96 -24.28 8.89
CA CYS A 238 -33.50 -23.10 8.17
C CYS A 238 -32.49 -22.30 8.99
N MET A 239 -32.71 -22.12 10.30
CA MET A 239 -31.78 -21.40 11.16
C MET A 239 -30.45 -22.12 11.34
N ILE A 240 -30.45 -23.44 11.46
CA ILE A 240 -29.23 -24.25 11.52
C ILE A 240 -28.44 -24.12 10.21
N VAL A 241 -29.12 -24.15 9.05
CA VAL A 241 -28.47 -23.99 7.75
C VAL A 241 -27.90 -22.59 7.56
N VAL A 242 -28.65 -21.55 7.95
CA VAL A 242 -28.19 -20.16 7.86
C VAL A 242 -26.98 -19.92 8.77
N THR A 243 -27.02 -20.41 10.01
CA THR A 243 -25.88 -20.27 10.95
C THR A 243 -24.66 -21.06 10.49
N ALA A 244 -24.82 -22.27 9.96
CA ALA A 244 -23.71 -23.01 9.36
C ALA A 244 -23.12 -22.28 8.15
N SER A 245 -23.98 -21.67 7.31
CA SER A 245 -23.57 -20.88 6.16
C SER A 245 -22.78 -19.62 6.57
N THR A 246 -23.25 -18.86 7.57
CA THR A 246 -22.55 -17.66 8.04
C THR A 246 -21.22 -17.99 8.72
N VAL A 247 -21.13 -19.07 9.48
CA VAL A 247 -19.84 -19.53 10.04
C VAL A 247 -18.87 -19.92 8.92
N PHE A 248 -19.37 -20.59 7.88
CA PHE A 248 -18.56 -20.95 6.71
C PHE A 248 -18.08 -19.71 5.95
N THR A 249 -18.92 -18.70 5.73
CA THR A 249 -18.50 -17.46 5.04
C THR A 249 -17.47 -16.67 5.85
N VAL A 250 -17.61 -16.58 7.18
CA VAL A 250 -16.61 -15.95 8.05
C VAL A 250 -15.28 -16.71 8.00
N TYR A 251 -15.33 -18.04 8.00
CA TYR A 251 -14.13 -18.86 7.83
C TYR A 251 -13.45 -18.63 6.47
N VAL A 252 -14.21 -18.54 5.38
CA VAL A 252 -13.67 -18.22 4.04
C VAL A 252 -13.05 -16.82 4.01
N LEU A 253 -13.69 -15.83 4.64
CA LEU A 253 -13.13 -14.47 4.74
C LEU A 253 -11.82 -14.47 5.55
N ASN A 254 -11.76 -15.21 6.65
CA ASN A 254 -10.53 -15.37 7.43
C ASN A 254 -9.40 -15.99 6.60
N LEU A 255 -9.72 -16.97 5.73
CA LEU A 255 -8.75 -17.53 4.80
C LEU A 255 -8.33 -16.54 3.70
N HIS A 256 -9.23 -15.67 3.23
CA HIS A 256 -8.93 -14.68 2.20
C HIS A 256 -7.96 -13.59 2.69
N TYR A 257 -8.14 -13.11 3.93
CA TYR A 257 -7.30 -12.06 4.52
C TYR A 257 -5.97 -12.58 5.11
N ARG A 258 -5.64 -13.86 4.90
CA ARG A 258 -4.40 -14.44 5.42
C ARG A 258 -3.21 -14.05 4.53
N THR A 259 -2.27 -13.29 5.09
CA THR A 259 -1.04 -12.86 4.41
C THR A 259 0.10 -13.89 4.58
N PRO A 260 1.06 -13.98 3.64
CA PRO A 260 2.16 -14.95 3.69
C PRO A 260 3.15 -14.70 4.83
N GLU A 261 3.17 -13.51 5.40
CA GLU A 261 4.07 -13.13 6.49
C GLU A 261 3.60 -13.66 7.85
N THR A 262 2.29 -13.84 8.03
CA THR A 262 1.68 -14.25 9.29
C THR A 262 1.45 -15.75 9.38
N HIS A 263 1.25 -16.44 8.24
CA HIS A 263 0.90 -17.86 8.22
C HIS A 263 1.40 -18.60 6.98
N GLU A 264 2.13 -19.69 7.19
CA GLU A 264 2.46 -20.65 6.13
C GLU A 264 1.31 -21.67 5.91
N MET A 265 1.00 -21.96 4.64
CA MET A 265 -0.01 -22.97 4.29
C MET A 265 0.54 -24.39 4.47
N SER A 266 -0.12 -25.20 5.31
CA SER A 266 0.18 -26.63 5.44
C SER A 266 0.04 -27.37 4.10
N ALA A 267 0.89 -28.38 3.88
CA ALA A 267 0.95 -29.16 2.63
C ALA A 267 -0.39 -29.85 2.28
N THR A 268 -1.17 -30.25 3.29
CA THR A 268 -2.50 -30.83 3.11
C THR A 268 -3.51 -29.79 2.63
N MET A 269 -3.53 -28.62 3.27
CA MET A 269 -4.40 -27.49 2.92
C MET A 269 -4.12 -27.00 1.50
N ARG A 270 -2.84 -26.92 1.12
CA ARG A 270 -2.41 -26.58 -0.24
C ARG A 270 -2.90 -27.59 -1.28
N SER A 271 -2.83 -28.88 -0.95
CA SER A 271 -3.28 -29.96 -1.85
C SER A 271 -4.79 -29.97 -2.03
N ILE A 272 -5.54 -29.74 -0.94
CA ILE A 272 -7.00 -29.68 -0.98
C ILE A 272 -7.47 -28.46 -1.79
N LEU A 273 -7.00 -27.27 -1.45
CA LEU A 273 -7.48 -26.02 -2.05
C LEU A 273 -7.01 -25.80 -3.49
N LEU A 274 -5.78 -26.20 -3.85
CA LEU A 274 -5.21 -25.89 -5.16
C LEU A 274 -5.36 -27.00 -6.20
N TYR A 275 -5.64 -28.25 -5.79
CA TYR A 275 -5.71 -29.39 -6.69
C TYR A 275 -7.05 -30.12 -6.60
N TRP A 276 -7.49 -30.54 -5.41
CA TRP A 276 -8.73 -31.30 -5.24
C TRP A 276 -9.99 -30.45 -5.45
N LEU A 277 -10.04 -29.27 -4.84
CA LEU A 277 -11.22 -28.39 -4.88
C LEU A 277 -11.52 -27.86 -6.30
N PRO A 278 -10.53 -27.34 -7.07
CA PRO A 278 -10.78 -26.88 -8.44
C PRO A 278 -11.10 -28.04 -9.41
N TRP A 279 -10.55 -29.24 -9.17
CA TRP A 279 -10.87 -30.44 -9.94
C TRP A 279 -12.32 -30.87 -9.69
N LEU A 280 -12.75 -30.95 -8.43
CA LEU A 280 -14.12 -31.30 -8.05
C LEU A 280 -15.13 -30.27 -8.59
N LEU A 281 -14.79 -28.98 -8.52
CA LEU A 281 -15.65 -27.88 -8.95
C LEU A 281 -15.48 -27.51 -10.45
N ARG A 282 -14.69 -28.28 -11.22
CA ARG A 282 -14.37 -28.04 -12.64
C ARG A 282 -13.91 -26.61 -12.96
N MET A 283 -13.22 -25.95 -12.04
CA MET A 283 -12.66 -24.61 -12.28
C MET A 283 -11.34 -24.72 -13.05
N LYS A 284 -11.16 -23.90 -14.09
CA LYS A 284 -9.91 -23.81 -14.86
C LYS A 284 -8.98 -22.80 -14.21
N ARG A 285 -7.79 -23.25 -13.79
CA ARG A 285 -6.72 -22.38 -13.28
C ARG A 285 -5.83 -21.89 -14.43
N PRO A 286 -5.55 -20.58 -14.55
CA PRO A 286 -4.62 -20.08 -15.56
C PRO A 286 -3.19 -20.62 -15.30
N GLY A 287 -2.55 -21.16 -16.33
CA GLY A 287 -1.16 -21.64 -16.29
C GLY A 287 -0.93 -23.11 -15.89
N VAL A 288 -1.96 -23.89 -15.54
CA VAL A 288 -1.80 -25.31 -15.13
C VAL A 288 -2.87 -26.21 -15.75
N LYS A 289 -2.47 -27.28 -16.45
CA LYS A 289 -3.38 -28.32 -16.95
C LYS A 289 -3.56 -29.43 -15.90
N LEU A 290 -4.60 -29.32 -15.09
CA LEU A 290 -4.95 -30.33 -14.08
C LEU A 290 -5.54 -31.58 -14.76
N THR A 291 -4.82 -32.70 -14.69
CA THR A 291 -5.29 -34.04 -15.16
C THR A 291 -5.32 -34.99 -13.95
N TYR A 292 -6.17 -36.04 -13.92
CA TYR A 292 -6.27 -36.96 -12.77
C TYR A 292 -4.92 -37.55 -12.35
N ALA A 293 -4.01 -37.76 -13.30
CA ALA A 293 -2.64 -38.22 -13.07
C ALA A 293 -1.72 -37.21 -12.31
N SER A 294 -2.16 -35.97 -12.08
CA SER A 294 -1.38 -34.90 -11.44
C SER A 294 -1.85 -34.53 -10.01
N LEU A 295 -2.86 -35.22 -9.46
CA LEU A 295 -3.30 -34.98 -8.09
C LEU A 295 -2.37 -35.66 -7.06
N PRO A 296 -1.83 -34.91 -6.07
CA PRO A 296 -1.10 -35.51 -4.95
C PRO A 296 -2.05 -36.28 -4.02
N SER A 297 -1.55 -37.36 -3.40
CA SER A 297 -2.29 -38.17 -2.42
C SER A 297 -2.60 -37.36 -1.15
N LEU A 298 -3.86 -37.41 -0.69
CA LEU A 298 -4.39 -36.66 0.47
C LEU A 298 -3.65 -36.97 1.79
N PHE A 299 -3.12 -38.19 1.92
CA PHE A 299 -2.25 -38.59 3.02
C PHE A 299 -0.84 -38.83 2.48
N ASN A 300 0.04 -37.85 2.63
CA ASN A 300 1.47 -38.14 2.70
C ASN A 300 1.76 -38.55 4.14
N SER A 301 1.64 -39.84 4.43
CA SER A 301 2.22 -40.38 5.66
C SER A 301 3.73 -40.14 5.58
N LYS A 302 4.24 -39.52 6.64
CA LYS A 302 5.64 -39.23 6.91
C LYS A 302 6.41 -40.55 7.08
N LEU A 303 6.60 -41.29 5.99
CA LEU A 303 7.25 -42.61 5.97
C LEU A 303 8.01 -42.89 4.66
N LYS A 304 8.45 -41.83 3.97
CA LYS A 304 9.36 -41.93 2.80
C LYS A 304 10.73 -41.28 3.01
N SER A 305 11.01 -40.64 4.15
CA SER A 305 12.34 -40.08 4.42
C SER A 305 13.28 -41.03 5.18
N HIS A 306 12.77 -42.02 5.91
CA HIS A 306 13.60 -42.90 6.75
C HIS A 306 14.01 -44.22 6.07
N SER A 307 13.20 -44.73 5.13
CA SER A 307 13.55 -45.93 4.36
C SER A 307 14.64 -45.65 3.32
N GLU A 308 14.66 -44.46 2.71
CA GLU A 308 15.69 -44.08 1.74
C GLU A 308 17.06 -43.84 2.39
N SER A 309 17.14 -43.40 3.66
CA SER A 309 18.41 -43.30 4.38
C SER A 309 18.96 -44.67 4.79
N LEU A 310 18.10 -45.60 5.22
CA LEU A 310 18.50 -46.97 5.54
C LEU A 310 18.99 -47.73 4.29
N ILE A 311 18.29 -47.57 3.15
CA ILE A 311 18.70 -48.19 1.89
C ILE A 311 19.99 -47.55 1.36
N ARG A 312 20.20 -46.22 1.52
CA ARG A 312 21.48 -45.57 1.17
C ARG A 312 22.63 -46.10 2.01
N ASN A 313 22.44 -46.25 3.31
CA ASN A 313 23.48 -46.77 4.21
C ASN A 313 23.83 -48.23 3.90
N ILE A 314 22.84 -49.07 3.56
CA ILE A 314 23.08 -50.46 3.15
C ILE A 314 23.84 -50.50 1.82
N LYS A 315 23.48 -49.65 0.86
CA LYS A 315 24.11 -49.60 -0.48
C LYS A 315 25.53 -49.02 -0.44
N GLU A 316 25.80 -48.07 0.46
CA GLU A 316 27.16 -47.58 0.71
C GLU A 316 28.04 -48.66 1.33
N ASN A 317 27.50 -49.48 2.25
CA ASN A 317 28.23 -50.58 2.90
C ASN A 317 28.54 -51.75 1.94
N GLU A 318 27.64 -52.07 1.00
CA GLU A 318 27.93 -53.03 -0.07
C GLU A 318 29.01 -52.50 -1.04
N SER A 319 29.02 -51.19 -1.32
CA SER A 319 30.01 -50.57 -2.22
C SER A 319 31.42 -50.44 -1.61
N SER A 320 31.53 -50.31 -0.28
CA SER A 320 32.82 -50.28 0.45
C SER A 320 33.40 -51.69 0.61
N THR A 321 32.53 -52.69 0.85
CA THR A 321 32.94 -54.11 0.93
C THR A 321 33.40 -54.63 -0.43
N SER A 322 32.73 -54.26 -1.53
CA SER A 322 33.15 -54.66 -2.88
C SER A 322 34.47 -54.02 -3.32
N ARG A 323 34.73 -52.76 -2.92
CA ARG A 323 36.01 -52.07 -3.21
C ARG A 323 37.19 -52.62 -2.42
N SER A 324 37.00 -53.03 -1.16
CA SER A 324 38.08 -53.65 -0.36
C SER A 324 38.48 -55.03 -0.87
N VAL A 325 37.52 -55.85 -1.32
CA VAL A 325 37.78 -57.17 -1.92
C VAL A 325 38.52 -57.05 -3.27
N LEU A 326 38.16 -56.07 -4.12
CA LEU A 326 38.85 -55.81 -5.39
C LEU A 326 40.29 -55.28 -5.19
N SER A 327 40.54 -54.49 -4.15
CA SER A 327 41.90 -54.03 -3.82
C SER A 327 42.82 -55.15 -3.30
N LEU A 328 42.27 -56.16 -2.60
CA LEU A 328 43.03 -57.32 -2.10
C LEU A 328 43.34 -58.34 -3.22
N GLN A 329 42.51 -58.46 -4.25
CA GLN A 329 42.79 -59.34 -5.39
C GLN A 329 43.83 -58.76 -6.37
N LEU A 330 43.93 -57.44 -6.50
CA LEU A 330 44.94 -56.78 -7.34
C LEU A 330 46.35 -56.75 -6.73
N LEU A 331 46.48 -56.88 -5.41
CA LEU A 331 47.78 -56.97 -4.73
C LEU A 331 48.39 -58.38 -4.72
N ASN A 332 47.61 -59.42 -5.07
CA ASN A 332 48.08 -60.81 -5.18
C ASN A 332 48.36 -61.25 -6.63
N SER A 333 48.37 -60.32 -7.59
CA SER A 333 48.58 -60.59 -9.03
C SER A 333 49.74 -59.79 -9.66
N ILE A 334 50.69 -59.35 -8.84
CA ILE A 334 52.02 -58.84 -9.26
C ILE A 334 53.11 -59.61 -8.52
#